data_AF-A0ABD0QDF5-F1
#
_entry.id   AF-A0ABD0QDF5-F1
#
_cell.length_a   1.000
_cell.length_b   1.000
_cell.length_c   1.000
_cell.angle_alpha   90.00
_cell.angle_beta   90.00
_cell.angle_gamma   90.00
#
_symmetry.space_group_name_H-M   'P 1'
#
loop_
_entity.id
_entity.type
_entity.pdbx_description
1 polymer ?
#
loop_
_entity_poly.entity_id
_entity_poly.type
_entity_poly.pdbx_seq_one_letter_code
_entity_poly.pdbx_strand_id
1 'polypeptide(L)' 'EKIGWRKEAYHLLVFATDDVPHLALDGKLGGLVHPHDGQCHLNDKNEYSAANKM' A
#
# COMPACT_ATOMS: atom_id res chain seq x y z
N GLU A 1 3.78 0.22 13.29
CA GLU A 1 4.38 -0.87 14.08
C GLU A 1 4.79 -2.07 13.23
N LYS A 2 3.90 -2.62 12.37
CA LYS A 2 4.15 -3.86 11.61
C LYS A 2 5.47 -3.93 10.82
N ILE A 3 5.95 -2.82 10.25
CA ILE A 3 7.23 -2.75 9.52
C ILE A 3 8.46 -2.64 10.45
N GLY A 4 8.28 -2.21 11.71
CA GLY A 4 9.35 -2.18 12.70
C GLY A 4 10.30 -0.97 12.61
N TRP A 5 9.87 0.15 12.03
CA TRP A 5 10.67 1.38 11.98
C TRP A 5 11.10 1.83 13.39
N ARG A 6 12.42 1.96 13.61
CA ARG A 6 12.98 2.44 14.87
C ARG A 6 12.81 3.96 15.00
N LYS A 7 12.54 4.45 16.21
CA LYS A 7 12.29 5.87 16.47
C LYS A 7 13.49 6.77 16.13
N GLU A 8 14.71 6.33 16.47
CA GLU A 8 15.94 7.12 16.31
C GLU A 8 16.80 6.55 15.18
N ALA A 9 16.25 6.50 13.96
CA ALA A 9 16.97 6.01 12.79
C ALA A 9 16.46 6.68 11.51
N TYR A 10 17.29 6.69 10.47
CA TYR A 10 16.83 7.03 9.12
C TYR A 10 15.89 5.95 8.59
N HIS A 11 14.78 6.38 7.98
CA HIS A 11 13.78 5.50 7.36
C HIS A 11 13.96 5.51 5.85
N LEU A 12 14.75 4.56 5.35
CA LEU A 12 14.96 4.39 3.91
C LEU A 12 13.99 3.34 3.38
N LEU A 13 13.15 3.73 2.42
CA LEU A 13 12.29 2.83 1.66
C LEU A 13 12.83 2.75 0.23
N VAL A 14 13.53 1.66 -0.09
CA VAL A 14 14.04 1.41 -1.44
C VAL A 14 12.94 0.74 -2.26
N PHE A 15 12.50 1.40 -3.33
CA PHE A 15 11.53 0.88 -4.28
C PHE A 15 12.24 0.44 -5.56
N ALA A 16 11.97 -0.77 -6.01
CA ALA A 16 12.59 -1.35 -7.22
C ALA A 16 11.51 -2.00 -8.09
N THR A 17 11.47 -1.61 -9.36
CA THR A 17 10.57 -2.10 -10.41
C THR A 17 11.25 -1.91 -11.76
N ASP A 18 10.89 -2.71 -12.75
CA ASP A 18 11.29 -2.56 -14.15
C ASP A 18 10.19 -1.92 -15.02
N ASP A 19 9.03 -1.59 -14.43
CA ASP A 19 7.88 -0.98 -15.12
C ASP A 19 7.16 0.12 -14.29
N VAL A 20 6.20 0.81 -14.93
CA VAL A 20 5.44 1.96 -14.41
C VAL A 20 4.37 1.51 -13.40
N PRO A 21 4.29 2.15 -12.22
CA PRO A 21 3.25 1.85 -11.24
C PRO A 21 1.88 2.45 -11.61
N HIS A 22 0.81 1.81 -11.15
CA HIS A 22 -0.52 2.42 -11.15
C HIS A 22 -0.64 3.59 -10.18
N LEU A 23 -1.50 4.55 -10.51
CA LEU A 23 -1.79 5.73 -9.69
C LEU A 23 -3.26 5.76 -9.26
N ALA A 24 -3.59 6.71 -8.37
CA ALA A 24 -4.97 6.95 -7.97
C ALA A 24 -5.86 7.19 -9.21
N LEU A 25 -7.09 6.68 -9.14
CA LEU A 25 -8.09 6.63 -10.23
C LEU A 25 -7.88 5.52 -11.28
N ASP A 26 -6.69 4.91 -11.43
CA ASP A 26 -6.51 3.75 -12.34
C ASP A 26 -7.37 2.56 -11.90
N GLY A 27 -7.61 2.41 -10.59
CA GLY A 27 -8.47 1.38 -10.01
C GLY A 27 -9.89 1.37 -10.58
N LYS A 28 -10.35 2.47 -11.17
CA LYS A 28 -11.64 2.56 -11.87
C LYS A 28 -11.74 1.55 -13.02
N LEU A 29 -10.63 1.22 -13.68
CA LEU A 29 -10.59 0.19 -14.72
C LEU A 29 -10.91 -1.20 -14.17
N GLY A 30 -10.60 -1.46 -12.90
CA GLY A 30 -10.93 -2.70 -12.17
C GLY A 30 -12.18 -2.61 -11.29
N GLY A 31 -12.98 -1.54 -11.39
CA GLY A 31 -14.18 -1.32 -10.57
C GLY A 31 -13.91 -0.87 -9.13
N LEU A 32 -12.66 -0.60 -8.76
CA LEU A 32 -12.27 -0.07 -7.45
C LEU A 32 -12.40 1.46 -7.46
N VAL A 33 -13.53 1.96 -6.96
CA VAL A 33 -13.89 3.39 -7.05
C VAL A 33 -13.75 4.16 -5.73
N HIS A 34 -13.55 3.46 -4.61
CA HIS A 34 -13.32 4.10 -3.33
C HIS A 34 -11.89 4.64 -3.23
N PRO A 35 -11.70 5.92 -2.81
CA PRO A 35 -10.38 6.47 -2.57
C PRO A 35 -9.62 5.74 -1.47
N HIS A 36 -8.29 5.70 -1.58
CA HIS A 36 -7.41 5.18 -0.52
C HIS A 36 -7.51 6.06 0.75
N ASP A 37 -7.64 5.43 1.93
CA ASP A 37 -7.94 6.11 3.21
C ASP A 37 -6.69 6.52 4.04
N GLY A 38 -5.50 6.10 3.61
CA GLY A 38 -4.24 6.42 4.30
C GLY A 38 -3.99 5.60 5.58
N GLN A 39 -4.81 4.59 5.87
CA GLN A 39 -4.70 3.75 7.07
C GLN A 39 -3.96 2.44 6.78
N CYS A 40 -3.54 1.75 7.86
CA CYS A 40 -2.89 0.45 7.75
C CYS A 40 -3.91 -0.69 7.70
N HIS A 41 -3.91 -1.47 6.61
CA HIS A 41 -4.80 -2.62 6.40
C HIS A 41 -4.05 -3.96 6.25
N LEU A 42 -2.96 -4.15 7.00
CA LEU A 42 -2.23 -5.42 7.03
C LEU A 42 -2.96 -6.44 7.94
N ASN A 43 -3.31 -7.59 7.37
CA ASN A 43 -3.96 -8.68 8.12
C ASN A 43 -2.94 -9.50 8.94
N ASP A 44 -3.42 -10.50 9.68
CA ASP A 44 -2.59 -11.38 10.52
C ASP A 44 -1.64 -12.28 9.72
N LYS A 45 -1.86 -12.42 8.40
CA LYS A 45 -0.97 -13.11 7.46
C LYS A 45 0.07 -12.18 6.82
N ASN A 46 0.11 -10.91 7.25
CA ASN A 46 0.95 -9.85 6.69
C ASN A 46 0.64 -9.49 5.22
N GLU A 47 -0.60 -9.68 4.78
CA GLU A 47 -1.08 -9.28 3.45
C GLU A 47 -1.88 -7.97 3.53
N TYR A 48 -1.85 -7.17 2.46
CA TYR A 48 -2.69 -5.98 2.35
C TYR A 48 -4.14 -6.39 2.04
N SER A 49 -4.99 -6.35 3.06
CA SER A 49 -6.37 -6.84 2.98
C SER A 49 -7.32 -5.94 2.19
N ALA A 50 -6.92 -4.70 1.90
CA ALA A 50 -7.73 -3.74 1.15
C ALA A 50 -7.37 -3.69 -0.36
N ALA A 51 -6.54 -4.61 -0.86
CA ALA A 51 -6.06 -4.61 -2.25
C ALA A 51 -7.18 -4.61 -3.31
N ASN A 52 -8.30 -5.26 -2.99
CA ASN A 52 -9.46 -5.42 -3.88
C ASN A 52 -10.77 -5.07 -3.18
N LYS A 53 -10.71 -4.28 -2.11
CA LYS A 53 -11.90 -3.86 -1.37
C LYS A 53 -12.71 -2.91 -2.23
N MET A 54 -13.90 -3.37 -2.63
CA MET A 54 -14.83 -2.62 -3.47
C MET A 54 -15.49 -1.46 -2.74
#